data_AF-A0A946ZA09-F1
#
_entry.id   AF-A0A946ZA09-F1
#
_cell.length_a   1.000
_cell.length_b   1.000
_cell.length_c   1.000
_cell.angle_alpha   90.00
_cell.angle_beta   90.00
_cell.angle_gamma   90.00
#
_symmetry.space_group_name_H-M   'P 1'
#
loop_
_entity.id
_entity.type
_entity.pdbx_description
1 polymer ?
#
loop_
_entity_poly.entity_id
_entity_poly.type
_entity_poly.pdbx_seq_one_letter_code
_entity_poly.pdbx_strand_id
1 'polypeptide(L)'
;MSDAIKHECGISLIRLRKPLEYYKEKYGTAFYPVHKMYLMMEKQHNRGQDGAGFASIKLNMAPGERYMSRIRSVQPQPIQDIFDQINARVGTLLGENPGKEDDVSWQKSNLTYIGELMLGHVRYGTFGKNSLETVHPFLRQNNWMPRNLIVAGNFNMTNVHELFDNLVQLGQHPKEKADTIT
;
A
#
# COMPACT_ATOMS: atom_id res chain seq x y z
N MET A 1 6.77 32.24 -17.24
CA MET A 1 7.84 31.24 -17.39
C MET A 1 7.60 30.14 -16.38
N SER A 2 7.10 28.98 -16.83
CA SER A 2 6.83 27.82 -15.97
C SER A 2 7.79 26.69 -16.31
N ASP A 3 8.93 26.65 -15.63
CA ASP A 3 9.88 25.51 -15.60
C ASP A 3 9.89 24.94 -14.18
N ALA A 4 9.95 23.63 -13.89
CA ALA A 4 9.65 22.43 -14.66
C ALA A 4 9.04 21.41 -13.66
N ILE A 5 7.89 20.78 -13.95
CA ILE A 5 7.40 19.67 -13.11
C ILE A 5 8.24 18.45 -13.44
N LYS A 6 9.25 18.14 -12.61
CA LYS A 6 9.90 16.84 -12.68
C LYS A 6 8.95 15.84 -12.03
N HIS A 7 8.45 14.96 -12.86
CA HIS A 7 7.48 13.96 -12.50
C HIS A 7 8.02 13.01 -11.42
N GLU A 8 7.73 13.33 -10.16
CA GLU A 8 8.19 12.59 -9.00
C GLU A 8 7.05 11.79 -8.40
N CYS A 9 7.21 10.48 -8.26
CA CYS A 9 6.29 9.62 -7.52
C CYS A 9 5.89 10.22 -6.16
N GLY A 10 4.71 9.92 -5.63
CA GLY A 10 4.19 10.43 -4.34
C GLY A 10 4.03 9.35 -3.29
N ILE A 11 4.23 9.71 -2.01
CA ILE A 11 4.06 8.82 -0.86
C ILE A 11 3.05 9.44 0.11
N SER A 12 2.18 8.61 0.68
CA SER A 12 1.29 8.96 1.78
C SER A 12 1.41 7.91 2.88
N LEU A 13 1.63 8.34 4.13
CA LEU A 13 1.67 7.47 5.29
C LEU A 13 0.62 7.94 6.30
N ILE A 14 -0.24 7.03 6.76
CA ILE A 14 -1.21 7.32 7.81
C ILE A 14 -1.02 6.31 8.94
N ARG A 15 -0.74 6.82 10.14
CA ARG A 15 -0.70 6.05 11.39
C ARG A 15 -1.79 6.58 12.33
N LEU A 16 -2.71 5.72 12.71
CA LEU A 16 -3.75 6.09 13.68
C LEU A 16 -3.17 6.16 15.09
N ARG A 17 -3.59 7.17 15.85
CA ARG A 17 -3.17 7.37 17.26
C ARG A 17 -4.19 6.83 18.27
N LYS A 18 -5.33 6.34 17.77
CA LYS A 18 -6.45 5.77 18.52
C LYS A 18 -6.87 4.46 17.83
N PRO A 19 -7.57 3.55 18.52
CA PRO A 19 -8.05 2.31 17.92
C PRO A 19 -9.23 2.59 16.96
N LEU A 20 -9.62 1.61 16.13
CA LEU A 20 -10.61 1.80 15.07
C LEU A 20 -12.00 2.18 15.62
N GLU A 21 -12.34 1.70 16.81
CA GLU A 21 -13.58 1.98 17.53
C GLU A 21 -13.78 3.48 17.76
N TYR A 22 -12.70 4.19 18.12
CA TYR A 22 -12.75 5.65 18.28
C TYR A 22 -13.16 6.36 16.99
N TYR A 23 -12.66 5.88 15.84
CA TYR A 23 -12.99 6.49 14.56
C TYR A 23 -14.40 6.11 14.09
N LYS A 24 -14.88 4.90 14.42
CA LYS A 24 -16.28 4.51 14.21
C LYS A 24 -17.22 5.40 15.01
N GLU A 25 -16.96 5.61 16.30
CA GLU A 25 -17.78 6.47 17.16
C GLU A 25 -17.75 7.93 16.69
N LYS A 26 -16.56 8.47 16.40
CA LYS A 26 -16.39 9.89 16.05
C LYS A 26 -16.82 10.24 14.63
N TYR A 27 -16.61 9.34 13.66
CA TYR A 27 -16.80 9.62 12.23
C TYR A 27 -17.83 8.70 11.56
N GLY A 28 -18.52 7.85 12.32
CA GLY A 28 -19.56 6.95 11.84
C GLY A 28 -19.06 5.68 11.13
N THR A 29 -17.74 5.52 10.92
CA THR A 29 -17.17 4.38 10.20
C THR A 29 -15.76 4.00 10.65
N ALA A 30 -15.50 2.69 10.77
CA ALA A 30 -14.15 2.16 11.00
C ALA A 30 -13.24 2.29 9.75
N PHE A 31 -13.83 2.57 8.57
CA PHE A 31 -13.12 2.79 7.30
C PHE A 31 -12.62 4.22 7.12
N TYR A 32 -12.88 5.12 8.07
CA TYR A 32 -12.33 6.47 8.08
C TYR A 32 -10.84 6.55 7.66
N PRO A 33 -9.91 5.74 8.22
CA PRO A 33 -8.54 5.64 7.74
C PRO A 33 -8.38 5.41 6.24
N VAL A 34 -9.16 4.48 5.68
CA VAL A 34 -9.10 4.08 4.26
C VAL A 34 -9.59 5.23 3.38
N HIS A 35 -10.71 5.87 3.73
CA HIS A 35 -11.20 7.06 3.04
C HIS A 35 -10.21 8.22 3.09
N LYS A 36 -9.53 8.40 4.23
CA LYS A 36 -8.46 9.41 4.33
C LYS A 36 -7.27 9.06 3.45
N MET A 37 -6.89 7.79 3.35
CA MET A 37 -5.80 7.40 2.44
C MET A 37 -6.15 7.68 0.98
N TYR A 38 -7.39 7.40 0.55
CA TYR A 38 -7.85 7.76 -0.80
C TYR A 38 -7.64 9.24 -1.08
N LEU A 39 -8.14 10.12 -0.20
CA LEU A 39 -7.98 11.57 -0.35
C LEU A 39 -6.51 12.01 -0.35
N MET A 40 -5.67 11.39 0.47
CA MET A 40 -4.24 11.71 0.52
C MET A 40 -3.51 11.29 -0.76
N MET A 41 -3.86 10.15 -1.34
CA MET A 41 -3.33 9.69 -2.62
C MET A 41 -3.83 10.56 -3.78
N GLU A 42 -5.13 10.91 -3.81
CA GLU A 42 -5.71 11.81 -4.81
C GLU A 42 -5.08 13.21 -4.78
N LYS A 43 -4.75 13.73 -3.58
CA LYS A 43 -4.01 14.99 -3.48
C LYS A 43 -2.65 14.95 -4.19
N GLN A 44 -2.06 13.77 -4.33
CA GLN A 44 -0.80 13.54 -5.02
C GLN A 44 -0.99 12.98 -6.44
N HIS A 45 -2.22 12.96 -6.99
CA HIS A 45 -2.51 12.37 -8.30
C HIS A 45 -1.63 12.93 -9.43
N ASN A 46 -1.39 14.24 -9.43
CA ASN A 46 -0.54 14.91 -10.44
C ASN A 46 0.96 14.56 -10.30
N ARG A 47 1.36 13.82 -9.25
CA ARG A 47 2.71 13.33 -9.00
C ARG A 47 2.91 11.89 -9.53
N GLY A 48 1.85 11.20 -9.95
CA GLY A 48 1.97 9.86 -10.54
C GLY A 48 0.63 9.30 -11.00
N GLN A 49 0.54 8.96 -12.29
CA GLN A 49 -0.68 8.47 -12.94
C GLN A 49 -0.50 7.09 -13.57
N ASP A 50 0.74 6.60 -13.68
CA ASP A 50 1.06 5.34 -14.35
C ASP A 50 0.77 4.12 -13.47
N GLY A 51 0.86 4.29 -12.16
CA GLY A 51 0.50 3.24 -11.22
C GLY A 51 0.28 3.76 -9.82
N ALA A 52 -0.34 2.95 -8.99
CA ALA A 52 -0.53 3.26 -7.59
C ALA A 52 -0.48 1.97 -6.76
N GLY A 53 -0.21 2.12 -5.47
CA GLY A 53 -0.32 1.02 -4.53
C GLY A 53 -0.72 1.47 -3.16
N PHE A 54 -1.36 0.55 -2.45
CA PHE A 54 -1.84 0.71 -1.09
C PHE A 54 -1.43 -0.51 -0.29
N ALA A 55 -0.92 -0.27 0.92
CA ALA A 55 -0.70 -1.31 1.90
C ALA A 55 -1.28 -0.88 3.25
N SER A 56 -1.73 -1.85 4.03
CA SER A 56 -2.19 -1.62 5.40
C SER A 56 -1.77 -2.72 6.35
N ILE A 57 -1.62 -2.32 7.61
CA ILE A 57 -1.21 -3.15 8.73
C ILE A 57 -2.25 -2.99 9.83
N LYS A 58 -2.80 -4.12 10.27
CA LYS A 58 -3.60 -4.25 11.49
C LYS A 58 -2.67 -4.50 12.66
N LEU A 59 -2.84 -3.77 13.75
CA LEU A 59 -2.00 -3.92 14.93
C LEU A 59 -2.60 -4.89 15.93
N ASN A 60 -1.75 -5.59 16.67
CA ASN A 60 -2.13 -6.49 17.76
C ASN A 60 -3.10 -7.60 17.32
N MET A 61 -2.89 -8.16 16.13
CA MET A 61 -3.63 -9.32 15.65
C MET A 61 -3.12 -10.60 16.33
N ALA A 62 -4.00 -11.56 16.55
CA ALA A 62 -3.62 -12.84 17.13
C ALA A 62 -2.84 -13.71 16.11
N PRO A 63 -2.00 -14.66 16.57
CA PRO A 63 -1.41 -15.65 15.68
C PRO A 63 -2.49 -16.40 14.87
N GLY A 64 -2.27 -16.55 13.57
CA GLY A 64 -3.23 -17.15 12.64
C GLY A 64 -4.12 -16.13 11.93
N GLU A 65 -4.18 -14.88 12.41
CA GLU A 65 -4.95 -13.82 11.75
C GLU A 65 -4.11 -13.02 10.76
N ARG A 66 -4.73 -12.63 9.65
CA ARG A 66 -4.07 -11.81 8.63
C ARG A 66 -3.98 -10.35 9.09
N TYR A 67 -2.75 -9.87 9.24
CA TYR A 67 -2.49 -8.49 9.69
C TYR A 67 -1.92 -7.57 8.61
N MET A 68 -1.40 -8.08 7.49
CA MET A 68 -0.90 -7.27 6.35
C MET A 68 -1.75 -7.45 5.10
N SER A 69 -2.03 -6.34 4.44
CA SER A 69 -2.69 -6.31 3.13
C SER A 69 -1.91 -5.40 2.19
N ARG A 70 -1.88 -5.76 0.91
CA ARG A 70 -1.30 -4.95 -0.16
C ARG A 70 -2.10 -5.13 -1.44
N ILE A 71 -2.35 -4.03 -2.14
CA ILE A 71 -2.95 -3.97 -3.46
C ILE A 71 -2.20 -2.93 -4.30
N ARG A 72 -2.09 -3.18 -5.61
CA ARG A 72 -1.40 -2.32 -6.56
C ARG A 72 -2.18 -2.31 -7.86
N SER A 73 -2.07 -1.23 -8.62
CA SER A 73 -2.69 -1.09 -9.93
C SER A 73 -1.79 -0.33 -10.90
N VAL A 74 -1.91 -0.71 -12.17
CA VAL A 74 -1.38 -0.02 -13.35
C VAL A 74 -2.50 0.29 -14.35
N GLN A 75 -3.76 0.11 -13.94
CA GLN A 75 -4.92 0.43 -14.76
C GLN A 75 -5.05 1.96 -14.94
N PRO A 76 -5.78 2.43 -15.95
CA PRO A 76 -6.18 3.83 -16.02
C PRO A 76 -6.83 4.25 -14.69
N GLN A 77 -6.45 5.42 -14.19
CA GLN A 77 -6.89 5.92 -12.88
C GLN A 77 -6.58 4.91 -11.75
N PRO A 78 -5.29 4.57 -11.52
CA PRO A 78 -4.90 3.45 -10.68
C PRO A 78 -5.26 3.63 -9.20
N ILE A 79 -5.38 4.87 -8.72
CA ILE A 79 -5.88 5.16 -7.37
C ILE A 79 -7.35 4.73 -7.27
N GLN A 80 -8.19 5.20 -8.19
CA GLN A 80 -9.62 4.85 -8.22
C GLN A 80 -9.81 3.33 -8.32
N ASP A 81 -9.13 2.67 -9.26
CA ASP A 81 -9.18 1.20 -9.41
C ASP A 81 -8.86 0.46 -8.11
N ILE A 82 -7.83 0.90 -7.37
CA ILE A 82 -7.49 0.31 -6.06
C ILE A 82 -8.65 0.44 -5.07
N PHE A 83 -9.21 1.63 -4.93
CA PHE A 83 -10.24 1.87 -3.92
C PHE A 83 -11.59 1.26 -4.32
N ASP A 84 -11.89 1.16 -5.60
CA ASP A 84 -13.04 0.42 -6.11
C ASP A 84 -12.92 -1.08 -5.80
N GLN A 85 -11.74 -1.68 -5.99
CA GLN A 85 -11.50 -3.07 -5.61
C GLN A 85 -11.58 -3.30 -4.09
N ILE A 86 -11.07 -2.35 -3.29
CA ILE A 86 -11.21 -2.39 -1.82
C ILE A 86 -12.69 -2.36 -1.43
N ASN A 87 -13.44 -1.39 -1.97
CA ASN A 87 -14.86 -1.19 -1.66
C ASN A 87 -15.71 -2.38 -2.09
N ALA A 88 -15.47 -2.93 -3.30
CA ALA A 88 -16.17 -4.11 -3.79
C ALA A 88 -15.96 -5.30 -2.84
N ARG A 89 -14.71 -5.58 -2.45
CA ARG A 89 -14.39 -6.69 -1.53
C ARG A 89 -15.03 -6.51 -0.15
N VAL A 90 -15.01 -5.29 0.38
CA VAL A 90 -15.65 -4.95 1.66
C VAL A 90 -17.16 -5.12 1.55
N GLY A 91 -17.79 -4.62 0.48
CA GLY A 91 -19.22 -4.73 0.24
C GLY A 91 -19.69 -6.17 0.13
N THR A 92 -18.97 -7.02 -0.62
CA THR A 92 -19.27 -8.46 -0.70
C THR A 92 -19.22 -9.12 0.66
N LEU A 93 -18.12 -8.93 1.42
CA LEU A 93 -17.96 -9.57 2.73
C LEU A 93 -19.00 -9.11 3.76
N LEU A 94 -19.39 -7.83 3.74
CA LEU A 94 -20.46 -7.33 4.60
C LEU A 94 -21.84 -7.86 4.16
N GLY A 95 -22.10 -7.93 2.85
CA GLY A 95 -23.35 -8.49 2.33
C GLY A 95 -23.52 -9.98 2.64
N GLU A 96 -22.43 -10.75 2.65
CA GLU A 96 -22.41 -12.15 3.07
C GLU A 96 -22.54 -12.34 4.59
N ASN A 97 -22.33 -11.28 5.39
CA ASN A 97 -22.35 -11.33 6.85
C ASN A 97 -23.23 -10.21 7.44
N PRO A 98 -24.58 -10.29 7.30
CA PRO A 98 -25.49 -9.28 7.83
C PRO A 98 -25.32 -9.07 9.34
N GLY A 99 -25.42 -7.82 9.80
CA GLY A 99 -25.28 -7.46 11.22
C GLY A 99 -23.83 -7.20 11.66
N LYS A 100 -22.87 -7.24 10.72
CA LYS A 100 -21.45 -6.94 10.96
C LYS A 100 -21.01 -5.54 10.53
N GLU A 101 -21.95 -4.70 10.11
CA GLU A 101 -21.73 -3.34 9.61
C GLU A 101 -21.26 -2.37 10.71
N ASP A 102 -21.57 -2.67 11.97
CA ASP A 102 -21.16 -1.88 13.14
C ASP A 102 -20.21 -2.64 14.09
N ASP A 103 -19.93 -3.92 13.83
CA ASP A 103 -19.03 -4.75 14.65
C ASP A 103 -17.56 -4.51 14.26
N VAL A 104 -16.95 -3.48 14.85
CA VAL A 104 -15.56 -3.06 14.54
C VAL A 104 -14.54 -4.17 14.78
N SER A 105 -14.73 -4.99 15.82
CA SER A 105 -13.83 -6.10 16.13
C SER A 105 -13.88 -7.18 15.04
N TRP A 106 -15.09 -7.55 14.63
CA TRP A 106 -15.28 -8.47 13.50
C TRP A 106 -14.72 -7.87 12.21
N GLN A 107 -14.97 -6.58 11.94
CA GLN A 107 -14.46 -5.90 10.76
C GLN A 107 -12.94 -5.92 10.71
N LYS A 108 -12.28 -5.58 11.82
CA LYS A 108 -10.83 -5.63 11.94
C LYS A 108 -10.30 -7.04 11.70
N SER A 109 -10.98 -8.08 12.18
CA SER A 109 -10.50 -9.46 12.05
C SER A 109 -10.69 -10.00 10.62
N ASN A 110 -11.85 -9.71 10.00
CA ASN A 110 -12.28 -10.38 8.77
C ASN A 110 -12.11 -9.54 7.50
N LEU A 111 -12.25 -8.22 7.59
CA LEU A 111 -12.18 -7.36 6.40
C LEU A 111 -10.73 -7.10 6.02
N THR A 112 -10.45 -7.19 4.72
CA THR A 112 -9.12 -6.91 4.18
C THR A 112 -8.93 -5.38 4.08
N TYR A 113 -7.69 -4.90 4.06
CA TYR A 113 -7.32 -3.50 3.85
C TYR A 113 -7.64 -2.51 4.99
N ILE A 114 -8.62 -2.77 5.85
CA ILE A 114 -8.78 -2.01 7.11
C ILE A 114 -7.58 -2.24 8.04
N GLY A 115 -7.09 -1.18 8.68
CA GLY A 115 -5.94 -1.24 9.59
C GLY A 115 -5.53 0.12 10.15
N GLU A 116 -4.64 0.12 11.13
CA GLU A 116 -4.22 1.31 11.88
C GLU A 116 -2.92 1.95 11.38
N LEU A 117 -2.24 1.32 10.42
CA LEU A 117 -1.09 1.86 9.72
C LEU A 117 -1.24 1.57 8.23
N MET A 118 -1.13 2.61 7.39
CA MET A 118 -1.29 2.49 5.95
C MET A 118 -0.21 3.26 5.22
N LEU A 119 0.18 2.72 4.06
CA LEU A 119 1.17 3.31 3.16
C LEU A 119 0.59 3.31 1.74
N GLY A 120 0.45 4.50 1.17
CA GLY A 120 0.07 4.73 -0.22
C GLY A 120 1.28 5.21 -1.04
N HIS A 121 1.35 4.79 -2.29
CA HIS A 121 2.32 5.28 -3.27
C HIS A 121 1.62 5.54 -4.60
N VAL A 122 1.99 6.63 -5.26
CA VAL A 122 1.60 6.92 -6.65
C VAL A 122 2.86 7.00 -7.48
N ARG A 123 2.88 6.26 -8.57
CA ARG A 123 4.05 6.09 -9.44
C ARG A 123 3.89 6.95 -10.68
N TYR A 124 4.95 7.69 -10.97
CA TYR A 124 5.22 8.20 -12.29
C TYR A 124 6.28 7.31 -12.95
N GLY A 125 5.91 6.64 -14.03
CA GLY A 125 6.79 5.81 -14.83
C GLY A 125 7.58 6.70 -15.80
N THR A 126 8.89 6.79 -15.60
CA THR A 126 9.79 7.19 -16.69
C THR A 126 10.13 5.96 -17.53
N PHE A 127 10.36 6.16 -18.84
CA PHE A 127 10.65 5.17 -19.89
C PHE A 127 10.81 3.69 -19.42
N GLY A 128 9.85 2.83 -19.79
CA GLY A 128 9.86 1.40 -19.49
C GLY A 128 8.47 0.77 -19.64
N LYS A 129 8.36 -0.56 -19.55
CA LYS A 129 7.05 -1.24 -19.50
C LYS A 129 6.35 -0.87 -18.19
N ASN A 130 5.13 -0.34 -18.27
CA ASN A 130 4.30 -0.11 -17.09
C ASN A 130 3.80 -1.47 -16.57
N SER A 131 4.45 -1.99 -15.54
CA SER A 131 4.16 -3.32 -15.00
C SER A 131 3.93 -3.27 -13.50
N LEU A 132 3.10 -4.20 -13.01
CA LEU A 132 2.73 -4.26 -11.59
C LEU A 132 3.96 -4.46 -10.69
N GLU A 133 4.99 -5.14 -11.20
CA GLU A 133 6.26 -5.42 -10.52
C GLU A 133 7.01 -4.15 -10.15
N THR A 134 6.85 -3.07 -10.91
CA THR A 134 7.53 -1.78 -10.69
C THR A 134 6.77 -0.82 -9.75
N VAL A 135 5.56 -1.19 -9.33
CA VAL A 135 4.69 -0.35 -8.51
C VAL A 135 4.94 -0.62 -7.02
N HIS A 136 5.15 0.43 -6.25
CA HIS A 136 5.25 0.35 -4.79
C HIS A 136 3.85 0.36 -4.16
N PRO A 137 3.67 -0.08 -2.89
CA PRO A 137 4.69 -0.60 -1.99
C PRO A 137 5.22 -1.99 -2.36
N PHE A 138 6.52 -2.21 -2.14
CA PHE A 138 7.08 -3.56 -2.10
C PHE A 138 6.85 -4.21 -0.76
N LEU A 139 6.74 -5.53 -0.78
CA LEU A 139 6.46 -6.35 0.39
C LEU A 139 7.41 -7.55 0.36
N ARG A 140 8.23 -7.66 1.40
CA ARG A 140 9.03 -8.84 1.70
C ARG A 140 8.41 -9.52 2.91
N GLN A 141 7.82 -10.70 2.70
CA GLN A 141 7.15 -11.45 3.75
C GLN A 141 8.11 -12.41 4.45
N ASN A 142 7.87 -12.60 5.75
CA ASN A 142 8.56 -13.57 6.58
C ASN A 142 7.57 -14.13 7.62
N ASN A 143 7.75 -15.39 8.02
CA ASN A 143 6.91 -16.01 9.04
C ASN A 143 7.14 -15.39 10.43
N TRP A 144 8.29 -14.77 10.67
CA TRP A 144 8.52 -13.99 11.87
C TRP A 144 8.04 -12.57 11.65
N MET A 145 7.02 -12.18 12.40
CA MET A 145 6.40 -10.86 12.36
C MET A 145 7.42 -9.69 12.28
N PRO A 146 8.49 -9.61 13.10
CA PRO A 146 9.46 -8.50 13.05
C PRO A 146 10.38 -8.51 11.81
N ARG A 147 10.36 -9.56 10.98
CA ARG A 147 11.19 -9.68 9.76
C ARG A 147 10.41 -9.40 8.48
N ASN A 148 9.19 -8.88 8.60
CA ASN A 148 8.41 -8.41 7.46
C ASN A 148 8.78 -6.97 7.14
N LEU A 149 8.85 -6.64 5.85
CA LEU A 149 9.22 -5.31 5.38
C LEU A 149 8.26 -4.85 4.28
N ILE A 150 7.70 -3.65 4.45
CA ILE A 150 6.95 -2.94 3.41
C ILE A 150 7.68 -1.63 3.12
N VAL A 151 7.98 -1.37 1.84
CA VAL A 151 8.73 -0.18 1.41
C VAL A 151 8.03 0.52 0.26
N ALA A 152 7.84 1.83 0.41
CA ALA A 152 7.56 2.74 -0.69
C ALA A 152 8.65 3.82 -0.70
N GLY A 153 9.08 4.22 -1.89
CA GLY A 153 10.20 5.14 -2.03
C GLY A 153 10.10 5.96 -3.31
N ASN A 154 10.60 7.19 -3.22
CA ASN A 154 10.77 8.10 -4.35
C ASN A 154 12.26 8.41 -4.45
N PHE A 155 13.02 7.47 -4.98
CA PHE A 155 14.46 7.57 -5.06
C PHE A 155 14.94 6.97 -6.38
N ASN A 156 16.20 7.28 -6.70
CA ASN A 156 16.97 6.61 -7.73
C ASN A 156 18.26 6.16 -7.07
N MET A 157 18.60 4.87 -7.15
CA MET A 157 19.85 4.35 -6.61
C MET A 157 20.97 4.51 -7.65
N THR A 158 22.01 5.26 -7.28
CA THR A 158 23.13 5.53 -8.19
C THR A 158 24.17 4.41 -8.23
N ASN A 159 24.15 3.49 -7.25
CA ASN A 159 25.11 2.41 -7.09
C ASN A 159 24.48 1.00 -7.24
N VAL A 160 23.42 0.87 -8.05
CA VAL A 160 22.70 -0.41 -8.28
C VAL A 160 23.64 -1.55 -8.68
N HIS A 161 24.64 -1.28 -9.51
CA HIS A 161 25.59 -2.30 -9.95
C HIS A 161 26.43 -2.85 -8.80
N GLU A 162 26.94 -1.98 -7.93
CA GLU A 162 27.71 -2.39 -6.75
C GLU A 162 26.85 -3.21 -5.79
N LEU A 163 25.62 -2.76 -5.53
CA LEU A 163 24.67 -3.49 -4.67
C LEU A 163 24.32 -4.86 -5.24
N PHE A 164 24.08 -4.95 -6.55
CA PHE A 164 23.81 -6.22 -7.22
C PHE A 164 24.99 -7.18 -7.08
N ASP A 165 26.22 -6.72 -7.34
CA ASP A 165 27.41 -7.56 -7.26
C ASP A 165 27.65 -8.04 -5.82
N ASN A 166 27.43 -7.17 -4.82
CA ASN A 166 27.48 -7.56 -3.41
C ASN A 166 26.44 -8.64 -3.07
N LEU A 167 25.19 -8.53 -3.57
CA LEU A 167 24.16 -9.55 -3.36
C LEU A 167 24.55 -10.89 -3.99
N VAL A 168 25.12 -10.88 -5.20
CA VAL A 168 25.62 -12.09 -5.86
C VAL A 168 26.78 -12.72 -5.08
N GLN A 169 27.72 -11.92 -4.56
CA GLN A 169 28.81 -12.40 -3.71
C GLN A 169 28.30 -13.05 -2.41
N LEU A 170 27.19 -12.54 -1.86
CA LEU A 170 26.50 -13.14 -0.72
C LEU A 170 25.70 -14.41 -1.07
N GLY A 171 25.72 -14.85 -2.33
CA GLY A 171 25.04 -16.05 -2.81
C GLY A 171 23.56 -15.84 -3.17
N GLN A 172 23.10 -14.59 -3.26
CA GLN A 172 21.76 -14.30 -3.77
C GLN A 172 21.72 -14.37 -5.30
N HIS A 173 20.52 -14.56 -5.86
CA HIS A 173 20.30 -14.58 -7.30
C HIS A 173 19.23 -13.54 -7.69
N PRO A 174 19.59 -12.24 -7.71
CA PRO A 174 18.63 -11.19 -8.02
C PRO A 174 18.14 -11.28 -9.46
N LYS A 175 16.83 -11.10 -9.67
CA LYS A 175 16.20 -11.28 -10.99
C LYS A 175 16.47 -10.16 -11.97
N GLU A 176 16.67 -8.94 -11.46
CA GLU A 176 16.88 -7.74 -12.29
C GLU A 176 17.89 -6.80 -11.62
N LYS A 177 18.56 -5.97 -12.43
CA LYS A 177 19.42 -4.87 -11.96
C LYS A 177 18.58 -3.60 -11.80
N ALA A 178 17.71 -3.57 -10.80
CA ALA A 178 16.82 -2.43 -10.54
C ALA A 178 16.84 -2.06 -9.05
N ASP A 179 16.50 -0.80 -8.76
CA ASP A 179 16.64 -0.17 -7.44
C ASP A 179 15.97 -0.91 -6.27
N THR A 180 15.03 -1.79 -6.57
CA THR A 180 14.14 -2.40 -5.59
C THR A 180 13.88 -3.87 -5.82
N ILE A 181 14.57 -4.47 -6.80
CA ILE A 181 14.50 -5.89 -7.11
C ILE A 181 15.81 -6.51 -6.62
N THR A 182 15.70 -7.25 -5.53
CA THR A 182 16.80 -8.01 -4.90
C THR A 182 16.47 -9.48 -4.89
#